data_AF-A0A663MAF3-F1
#
_entry.id   AF-A0A663MAF3-F1
#
_cell.length_a   1.000
_cell.length_b   1.000
_cell.length_c   1.000
_cell.angle_alpha   90.00
_cell.angle_beta   90.00
_cell.angle_gamma   90.00
#
_symmetry.space_group_name_H-M   'P 1'
#
loop_
_entity.id
_entity.type
_entity.pdbx_description
1 polymer ?
#
loop_
_entity_poly.entity_id
_entity_poly.type
_entity_poly.pdbx_seq_one_letter_code
_entity_poly.pdbx_strand_id
1 'polypeptide(L)'
;MQLCGNDSMYFYAAYVFQEAGIPQDKIPYVVIGTGSCELITSVTCNMIIDYAGRRPLLLGGYIFMAGWAIVFMVALSQQISWMPYLSMACIFAYILSFGIGPAGVTGVLPTEVFDQMSRPAAYMICGSLLWFNLFLVGTAFPFIVKSLAHFCYIPFLVVCICTALYVGFFLPETKGKSFLEISEEFKKRNFKAQTHAVFYKGPEEIKSTML
;
A
#
# COMPACT_ATOMS: atom_id res chain seq x y z
N MET A 1 -1.55 -1.63 3.92
CA MET A 1 -1.67 -2.76 2.97
C MET A 1 -3.10 -2.90 2.46
N GLN A 2 -4.10 -3.13 3.31
CA GLN A 2 -5.47 -3.44 2.84
C GLN A 2 -6.26 -2.29 2.20
N LEU A 3 -6.13 -1.07 2.74
CA LEU A 3 -6.82 0.10 2.19
C LEU A 3 -6.35 0.51 0.78
N CYS A 4 -5.32 -0.15 0.25
CA CYS A 4 -4.80 0.07 -1.09
C CYS A 4 -5.62 -0.65 -2.17
N GLY A 5 -6.68 -1.39 -1.81
CA GLY A 5 -7.65 -1.92 -2.77
C GLY A 5 -7.21 -3.17 -3.52
N ASN A 6 -6.18 -3.88 -3.04
CA ASN A 6 -5.74 -5.14 -3.65
C ASN A 6 -6.87 -6.18 -3.68
N ASP A 7 -7.56 -6.37 -2.56
CA ASP A 7 -8.62 -7.38 -2.46
C ASP A 7 -9.85 -7.00 -3.31
N SER A 8 -10.16 -5.71 -3.39
CA SER A 8 -11.14 -5.18 -4.34
C SER A 8 -10.76 -5.45 -5.80
N MET A 9 -9.47 -5.38 -6.14
CA MET A 9 -8.96 -5.67 -7.48
C MET A 9 -9.13 -7.13 -7.83
N TYR A 10 -8.88 -8.03 -6.89
CA TYR A 10 -9.14 -9.47 -7.06
C TYR A 10 -10.62 -9.78 -7.30
N PHE A 11 -11.53 -9.17 -6.54
CA PHE A 11 -12.98 -9.35 -6.77
C PHE A 11 -13.40 -8.80 -8.14
N TYR A 12 -12.86 -7.66 -8.54
CA TYR A 12 -13.19 -7.04 -9.83
C TYR A 12 -12.52 -7.75 -11.01
N ALA A 13 -11.36 -8.38 -10.81
CA ALA A 13 -10.63 -9.10 -11.85
C ALA A 13 -11.46 -10.23 -12.46
N ALA A 14 -12.19 -10.99 -11.64
CA ALA A 14 -13.08 -12.04 -12.11
C ALA A 14 -14.16 -11.50 -13.06
N TYR A 15 -14.74 -10.33 -12.74
CA TYR A 15 -15.72 -9.65 -13.58
C TYR A 15 -15.09 -9.16 -14.90
N VAL A 16 -13.91 -8.53 -14.85
CA VAL A 16 -13.21 -8.07 -16.05
C VAL A 16 -12.79 -9.22 -16.96
N PHE A 17 -12.37 -10.35 -16.42
CA PHE A 17 -12.01 -11.54 -17.21
C PHE A 17 -13.22 -12.13 -17.91
N GLN A 18 -14.40 -12.11 -17.27
CA GLN A 18 -15.66 -12.51 -17.90
C GLN A 18 -16.05 -11.57 -19.05
N GLU A 19 -15.98 -10.27 -18.84
CA GLU A 19 -16.25 -9.25 -19.88
C GLU A 19 -15.25 -9.30 -21.04
N ALA A 20 -14.00 -9.72 -20.78
CA ALA A 20 -12.99 -9.96 -21.80
C ALA A 20 -13.25 -11.20 -22.67
N GLY A 21 -14.34 -11.93 -22.43
CA GLY A 21 -14.74 -13.12 -23.20
C GLY A 21 -14.03 -14.40 -22.77
N ILE A 22 -13.39 -14.43 -21.60
CA ILE A 22 -12.82 -15.67 -21.05
C ILE A 22 -13.97 -16.56 -20.55
N PRO A 23 -14.06 -17.83 -21.00
CA PRO A 23 -15.05 -18.77 -20.50
C PRO A 23 -14.96 -18.88 -18.98
N GLN A 24 -16.10 -18.94 -18.28
CA GLN A 24 -16.16 -19.07 -16.81
C GLN A 24 -15.29 -20.24 -16.31
N ASP A 25 -15.27 -21.34 -17.06
CA ASP A 25 -14.48 -22.54 -16.76
C ASP A 25 -12.96 -22.28 -16.73
N LYS A 26 -12.50 -21.24 -17.44
CA LYS A 26 -11.10 -20.85 -17.55
C LYS A 26 -10.67 -19.77 -16.54
N ILE A 27 -11.60 -19.04 -15.94
CA ILE A 27 -11.30 -17.97 -14.98
C ILE A 27 -10.47 -18.49 -13.78
N PRO A 28 -10.78 -19.64 -13.16
CA PRO A 28 -9.98 -20.18 -12.06
C PRO A 28 -8.51 -20.41 -12.44
N TYR A 29 -8.24 -20.86 -13.67
CA TYR A 29 -6.86 -21.08 -14.14
C TYR A 29 -6.07 -19.77 -14.26
N VAL A 30 -6.73 -18.70 -14.72
CA VAL A 30 -6.12 -17.36 -14.79
C VAL A 30 -5.83 -16.82 -13.39
N VAL A 31 -6.75 -17.01 -12.44
CA VAL A 31 -6.57 -16.61 -11.04
C VAL A 31 -5.42 -17.39 -10.40
N ILE A 32 -5.34 -18.70 -10.62
CA ILE A 32 -4.21 -19.53 -10.15
C ILE A 32 -2.89 -19.06 -10.76
N GLY A 33 -2.87 -18.73 -12.05
CA GLY A 33 -1.70 -18.15 -12.71
C GLY A 33 -1.28 -16.82 -12.08
N THR A 34 -2.25 -15.95 -11.79
CA THR A 34 -2.03 -14.66 -11.12
C THR A 34 -1.41 -14.85 -9.74
N GLY A 35 -1.98 -15.71 -8.92
CA GLY A 35 -1.45 -16.04 -7.59
C GLY A 35 -0.06 -16.67 -7.67
N SER A 36 0.20 -17.51 -8.67
CA SER A 36 1.54 -18.10 -8.88
C SER A 36 2.58 -17.03 -9.21
N CYS A 37 2.24 -16.08 -10.08
CA CYS A 37 3.12 -14.95 -10.39
C CYS A 37 3.33 -14.05 -9.17
N GLU A 38 2.29 -13.80 -8.36
CA GLU A 38 2.42 -13.04 -7.10
C GLU A 38 3.38 -13.74 -6.13
N LEU A 39 3.29 -15.07 -5.97
CA LEU A 39 4.21 -15.83 -5.12
C LEU A 39 5.66 -15.71 -5.59
N ILE A 40 5.93 -15.90 -6.89
CA ILE A 40 7.27 -15.74 -7.47
C ILE A 40 7.79 -14.31 -7.24
N THR A 41 6.91 -13.33 -7.39
CA THR A 41 7.22 -11.92 -7.22
C THR A 41 7.53 -11.59 -5.76
N SER A 42 6.79 -12.17 -4.82
CA SER A 42 7.01 -12.03 -3.38
C SER A 42 8.33 -12.68 -2.94
N VAL A 43 8.67 -13.87 -3.46
CA VAL A 43 9.99 -14.49 -3.23
C VAL A 43 11.11 -13.60 -3.78
N THR A 44 10.94 -13.09 -5.00
CA THR A 44 11.90 -12.17 -5.64
C THR A 44 12.05 -10.87 -4.84
N CYS A 45 10.95 -10.33 -4.31
CA CYS A 45 10.96 -9.17 -3.41
C CYS A 45 11.82 -9.43 -2.19
N ASN A 46 11.69 -10.59 -1.53
CA ASN A 46 12.50 -10.94 -0.37
C ASN A 46 14.00 -11.02 -0.69
N MET A 47 14.40 -11.30 -1.93
CA MET A 47 15.81 -11.23 -2.33
C MET A 47 16.25 -9.79 -2.62
N ILE A 48 15.38 -9.00 -3.25
CA ILE A 48 15.68 -7.60 -3.62
C ILE A 48 15.65 -6.68 -2.40
N ILE A 49 14.82 -6.94 -1.38
CA ILE A 49 14.63 -6.07 -0.21
C ILE A 49 15.93 -5.87 0.58
N ASP A 50 16.80 -6.88 0.59
CA ASP A 50 18.12 -6.79 1.23
C ASP A 50 19.12 -5.98 0.40
N TYR A 51 18.95 -5.95 -0.93
CA TYR A 51 19.80 -5.15 -1.82
C TYR A 51 19.31 -3.71 -1.99
N ALA A 52 18.03 -3.49 -2.26
CA ALA A 52 17.44 -2.18 -2.55
C ALA A 52 17.09 -1.39 -1.28
N GLY A 53 16.78 -2.07 -0.17
CA GLY A 53 16.23 -1.44 1.04
C GLY A 53 14.71 -1.44 1.05
N ARG A 54 14.14 -1.15 2.23
CA ARG A 54 12.70 -1.35 2.50
C ARG A 54 11.89 -0.16 2.01
N ARG A 55 12.39 1.07 2.21
CA ARG A 55 11.72 2.32 1.83
C ARG A 55 11.57 2.51 0.31
N PRO A 56 12.61 2.37 -0.53
CA PRO A 56 12.46 2.56 -1.98
C PRO A 56 11.57 1.49 -2.61
N LEU A 57 11.59 0.26 -2.08
CA LEU A 57 10.75 -0.83 -2.59
C LEU A 57 9.27 -0.58 -2.29
N LEU A 58 8.96 -0.12 -1.07
CA LEU A 58 7.58 0.22 -0.68
C LEU A 58 7.07 1.49 -1.40
N LEU A 59 7.91 2.51 -1.54
CA LEU A 59 7.56 3.74 -2.28
C LEU A 59 7.35 3.45 -3.77
N GLY A 60 8.27 2.72 -4.39
CA GLY A 60 8.18 2.29 -5.79
C GLY A 60 6.93 1.46 -6.04
N GLY A 61 6.65 0.48 -5.17
CA GLY A 61 5.43 -0.32 -5.25
C GLY A 61 4.15 0.51 -5.23
N TYR A 62 4.04 1.48 -4.31
CA TYR A 62 2.88 2.37 -4.27
C TYR A 62 2.75 3.28 -5.49
N ILE A 63 3.86 3.79 -6.02
CA ILE A 63 3.87 4.61 -7.23
C ILE A 63 3.44 3.79 -8.45
N PHE A 64 3.98 2.59 -8.62
CA PHE A 64 3.58 1.69 -9.71
C PHE A 64 2.11 1.29 -9.59
N MET A 65 1.63 0.93 -8.39
CA MET A 65 0.22 0.64 -8.15
C MET A 65 -0.68 1.83 -8.51
N ALA A 66 -0.33 3.05 -8.10
CA ALA A 66 -1.08 4.25 -8.45
C ALA A 66 -1.10 4.47 -9.98
N GLY A 67 0.03 4.27 -10.66
CA GLY A 67 0.12 4.34 -12.12
C GLY A 67 -0.80 3.33 -12.81
N TRP A 68 -0.74 2.06 -12.42
CA TRP A 68 -1.60 1.01 -12.98
C TRP A 68 -3.08 1.24 -12.68
N ALA A 69 -3.43 1.79 -11.52
CA ALA A 69 -4.80 2.17 -11.20
C ALA A 69 -5.34 3.29 -12.13
N ILE A 70 -4.51 4.28 -12.49
CA ILE A 70 -4.89 5.32 -13.46
C ILE A 70 -5.12 4.70 -14.83
N VAL A 71 -4.17 3.89 -15.32
CA VAL A 71 -4.28 3.24 -16.63
C VAL A 71 -5.51 2.34 -16.67
N PHE A 72 -5.80 1.62 -15.59
CA PHE A 72 -7.00 0.81 -15.44
C PHE A 72 -8.29 1.64 -15.53
N MET A 73 -8.37 2.79 -14.85
CA MET A 73 -9.54 3.67 -14.95
C MET A 73 -9.72 4.25 -16.36
N VAL A 74 -8.63 4.62 -17.04
CA VAL A 74 -8.67 5.10 -18.43
C VAL A 74 -9.14 3.99 -19.37
N ALA A 75 -8.63 2.76 -19.19
CA ALA A 75 -9.07 1.60 -19.95
C ALA A 75 -10.56 1.32 -19.71
N LEU A 76 -11.06 1.47 -18.49
CA LEU A 76 -12.49 1.27 -18.21
C LEU A 76 -13.36 2.36 -18.87
N SER A 77 -12.89 3.60 -18.95
CA SER A 77 -13.63 4.72 -19.55
C SER A 77 -13.81 4.61 -21.07
N GLN A 78 -13.01 3.81 -21.76
CA GLN A 78 -13.00 3.72 -23.22
C GLN A 78 -13.60 2.38 -23.66
N GLN A 79 -14.84 2.38 -24.17
CA GLN A 79 -15.53 1.17 -24.61
C GLN A 79 -15.10 0.72 -26.02
N ILE A 80 -13.83 0.31 -26.16
CA ILE A 80 -13.28 -0.25 -27.40
C ILE A 80 -13.11 -1.76 -27.24
N SER A 81 -13.33 -2.53 -28.31
CA SER A 81 -13.30 -4.01 -28.30
C SER A 81 -11.99 -4.64 -27.79
N TRP A 82 -10.85 -3.95 -27.88
CA TRP A 82 -9.54 -4.42 -27.41
C TRP A 82 -9.21 -4.02 -25.96
N MET A 83 -10.01 -3.15 -25.35
CA MET A 83 -9.74 -2.56 -24.05
C MET A 83 -9.82 -3.55 -22.86
N PRO A 84 -10.70 -4.59 -22.86
CA PRO A 84 -10.73 -5.58 -21.79
C PRO A 84 -9.39 -6.32 -21.60
N TYR A 85 -8.63 -6.57 -22.67
CA TYR A 85 -7.30 -7.16 -22.59
C TYR A 85 -6.29 -6.23 -21.92
N LEU A 86 -6.39 -4.92 -22.18
CA LEU A 86 -5.55 -3.92 -21.51
C LEU A 86 -5.89 -3.82 -20.02
N SER A 87 -7.18 -3.82 -19.68
CA SER A 87 -7.66 -3.84 -18.29
C SER A 87 -7.16 -5.08 -17.55
N MET A 88 -7.20 -6.25 -18.19
CA MET A 88 -6.61 -7.49 -17.67
C MET A 88 -5.11 -7.34 -17.41
N ALA A 89 -4.32 -6.84 -18.38
CA ALA A 89 -2.90 -6.61 -18.19
C ALA A 89 -2.59 -5.63 -17.04
N CYS A 90 -3.40 -4.58 -16.89
CA CYS A 90 -3.27 -3.61 -15.80
C CYS A 90 -3.55 -4.25 -14.42
N ILE A 91 -4.56 -5.11 -14.32
CA ILE A 91 -4.85 -5.87 -13.09
C ILE A 91 -3.65 -6.74 -12.71
N PHE A 92 -3.11 -7.49 -13.68
CA PHE A 92 -1.91 -8.29 -13.44
C PHE A 92 -0.73 -7.44 -12.97
N ALA A 93 -0.43 -6.34 -13.68
CA ALA A 93 0.67 -5.46 -13.33
C ALA A 93 0.47 -4.79 -11.95
N TYR A 94 -0.78 -4.47 -11.58
CA TYR A 94 -1.14 -3.95 -10.26
C TYR A 94 -0.79 -4.95 -9.15
N ILE A 95 -1.22 -6.21 -9.31
CA ILE A 95 -0.98 -7.30 -8.36
C ILE A 95 0.52 -7.59 -8.23
N LEU A 96 1.25 -7.65 -9.35
CA LEU A 96 2.70 -7.84 -9.32
C LEU A 96 3.40 -6.69 -8.59
N SER A 97 3.00 -5.44 -8.87
CA SER A 97 3.56 -4.26 -8.18
C SER A 97 3.29 -4.31 -6.67
N PHE A 98 2.11 -4.79 -6.28
CA PHE A 98 1.75 -5.03 -4.88
C PHE A 98 2.64 -6.11 -4.24
N GLY A 99 2.90 -7.20 -4.96
CA GLY A 99 3.80 -8.28 -4.55
C GLY A 99 5.25 -7.80 -4.33
N ILE A 100 5.78 -6.97 -5.24
CA ILE A 100 7.16 -6.44 -5.15
C ILE A 100 7.32 -5.46 -3.99
N GLY A 101 6.33 -4.61 -3.73
CA GLY A 101 6.48 -3.55 -2.73
C GLY A 101 5.72 -3.86 -1.44
N PRO A 102 4.45 -3.43 -1.32
CA PRO A 102 3.70 -3.50 -0.07
C PRO A 102 3.62 -4.90 0.55
N ALA A 103 3.38 -5.96 -0.23
CA ALA A 103 3.16 -7.28 0.33
C ALA A 103 4.41 -7.84 1.02
N GLY A 104 5.56 -7.84 0.34
CA GLY A 104 6.81 -8.33 0.92
C GLY A 104 7.31 -7.44 2.06
N VAL A 105 7.31 -6.12 1.88
CA VAL A 105 7.91 -5.20 2.86
C VAL A 105 7.05 -5.07 4.12
N THR A 106 5.71 -5.06 4.03
CA THR A 106 4.86 -4.88 5.22
C THR A 106 4.86 -6.08 6.16
N GLY A 107 5.23 -7.27 5.69
CA GLY A 107 5.41 -8.45 6.54
C GLY A 107 6.70 -8.38 7.37
N VAL A 108 7.77 -7.86 6.78
CA VAL A 108 9.11 -7.76 7.40
C VAL A 108 9.23 -6.51 8.29
N LEU A 109 8.60 -5.41 7.91
CA LEU A 109 8.75 -4.13 8.62
C LEU A 109 8.43 -4.19 10.14
N PRO A 110 7.36 -4.85 10.60
CA PRO A 110 7.09 -4.97 12.04
C PRO A 110 8.16 -5.75 12.81
N THR A 111 8.87 -6.68 12.16
CA THR A 111 9.92 -7.45 12.85
C THR A 111 11.18 -6.62 13.06
N GLU A 112 11.43 -5.62 12.20
CA GLU A 112 12.54 -4.67 12.28
C GLU A 112 12.25 -3.45 13.16
N VAL A 113 10.97 -3.06 13.29
CA VAL A 113 10.58 -1.87 14.07
C VAL A 113 10.24 -2.18 15.53
N PHE A 114 9.66 -3.36 15.80
CA PHE A 114 9.22 -3.71 17.15
C PHE A 114 10.17 -4.70 17.84
N ASP A 115 10.46 -4.40 19.12
CA ASP A 115 11.18 -5.30 20.00
C ASP A 115 10.44 -6.63 20.18
N GLN A 116 11.21 -7.70 20.36
CA GLN A 116 10.71 -9.08 20.48
C GLN A 116 9.53 -9.24 21.45
N MET A 117 9.55 -8.51 22.57
CA MET A 117 8.50 -8.58 23.60
C MET A 117 7.19 -7.90 23.17
N SER A 118 7.27 -6.85 22.35
CA SER A 118 6.10 -6.08 21.89
C SER A 118 5.53 -6.60 20.57
N ARG A 119 6.29 -7.43 19.85
CA ARG A 119 5.95 -7.94 18.52
C ARG A 119 4.60 -8.70 18.48
N PRO A 120 4.26 -9.59 19.44
CA PRO A 120 2.95 -10.25 19.43
C PRO A 120 1.79 -9.26 19.54
N ALA A 121 1.90 -8.27 20.42
CA ALA A 121 0.87 -7.25 20.59
C ALA A 121 0.72 -6.38 19.33
N ALA A 122 1.84 -6.01 18.69
CA ALA A 122 1.81 -5.28 17.42
C ALA A 122 1.13 -6.10 16.31
N TYR A 123 1.43 -7.40 16.18
CA TYR A 123 0.76 -8.26 15.21
C TYR A 123 -0.73 -8.42 15.48
N MET A 124 -1.15 -8.50 16.75
CA MET A 124 -2.57 -8.55 17.09
C MET A 124 -3.29 -7.28 16.63
N ILE A 125 -2.76 -6.10 16.95
CA ILE A 125 -3.36 -4.82 16.55
C ILE A 125 -3.37 -4.68 15.03
N CYS A 126 -2.25 -4.92 14.37
CA CYS A 126 -2.14 -4.87 12.92
C CYS A 126 -3.09 -5.85 12.24
N GLY A 127 -3.21 -7.08 12.76
CA GLY A 127 -4.11 -8.11 12.25
C GLY A 127 -5.59 -7.73 12.45
N SER A 128 -5.97 -7.23 13.62
CA SER A 128 -7.34 -6.75 13.86
C SER A 128 -7.70 -5.59 12.93
N LEU A 129 -6.79 -4.63 12.73
CA LEU A 129 -6.98 -3.54 11.77
C LEU A 129 -7.04 -4.04 10.32
N LEU A 130 -6.26 -5.07 9.98
CA LEU A 130 -6.27 -5.69 8.66
C LEU A 130 -7.66 -6.25 8.34
N TRP A 131 -8.19 -7.09 9.22
CA TRP A 131 -9.51 -7.71 9.08
C TRP A 131 -10.63 -6.69 9.09
N PHE A 132 -10.55 -5.70 9.98
CA PHE A 132 -11.53 -4.62 10.03
C PHE A 132 -11.56 -3.80 8.74
N ASN A 133 -10.39 -3.43 8.21
CA ASN A 133 -10.30 -2.71 6.94
C ASN A 133 -10.76 -3.57 5.76
N LEU A 134 -10.46 -4.87 5.76
CA LEU A 134 -10.96 -5.79 4.74
C LEU A 134 -12.49 -5.86 4.74
N PHE A 135 -13.11 -5.97 5.93
CA PHE A 135 -14.56 -5.94 6.06
C PHE A 135 -15.15 -4.61 5.57
N LEU A 136 -14.55 -3.48 5.98
CA LEU A 136 -14.99 -2.14 5.58
C LEU A 136 -14.91 -1.97 4.05
N VAL A 137 -13.78 -2.31 3.44
CA VAL A 137 -13.58 -2.20 1.99
C VAL A 137 -14.48 -3.18 1.25
N GLY A 138 -14.61 -4.43 1.71
CA GLY A 138 -15.48 -5.43 1.09
C GLY A 138 -16.96 -5.03 1.09
N THR A 139 -17.42 -4.36 2.15
CA THR A 139 -18.79 -3.85 2.23
C THR A 139 -18.99 -2.54 1.47
N ALA A 140 -18.01 -1.62 1.49
CA ALA A 140 -18.12 -0.32 0.81
C ALA A 140 -17.90 -0.41 -0.71
N PHE A 141 -17.06 -1.34 -1.18
CA PHE A 141 -16.65 -1.43 -2.58
C PHE A 141 -17.82 -1.60 -3.56
N PRO A 142 -18.83 -2.47 -3.31
CA PRO A 142 -20.01 -2.55 -4.18
C PRO A 142 -20.76 -1.21 -4.33
N PHE A 143 -20.87 -0.43 -3.26
CA PHE A 143 -21.50 0.90 -3.30
C PHE A 143 -20.67 1.89 -4.11
N ILE A 144 -19.34 1.85 -3.96
CA ILE A 144 -18.40 2.68 -4.74
C ILE A 144 -18.51 2.36 -6.22
N VAL A 145 -18.52 1.08 -6.60
CA VAL A 145 -18.67 0.66 -8.01
C VAL A 145 -20.01 1.14 -8.57
N LYS A 146 -21.11 0.99 -7.81
CA LYS A 146 -22.44 1.45 -8.25
C LYS A 146 -22.53 2.97 -8.43
N SER A 147 -21.85 3.74 -7.57
CA SER A 147 -21.93 5.20 -7.59
C SER A 147 -20.93 5.86 -8.54
N LEU A 148 -19.71 5.33 -8.65
CA LEU A 148 -18.61 5.95 -9.40
C LEU A 148 -18.30 5.26 -10.73
N ALA A 149 -18.85 4.06 -10.99
CA ALA A 149 -18.63 3.27 -12.21
C ALA A 149 -17.15 3.24 -12.66
N HIS A 150 -16.79 4.06 -13.65
CA HIS A 150 -15.45 4.18 -14.21
C HIS A 150 -14.39 4.75 -13.24
N PHE A 151 -14.82 5.55 -12.25
CA PHE A 151 -13.95 6.19 -11.26
C PHE A 151 -13.87 5.44 -9.92
N CYS A 152 -14.29 4.17 -9.90
CA CYS A 152 -14.34 3.36 -8.68
C CYS A 152 -12.98 3.17 -7.98
N TYR A 153 -11.86 3.39 -8.70
CA TYR A 153 -10.50 3.26 -8.17
C TYR A 153 -9.87 4.56 -7.64
N ILE A 154 -10.52 5.72 -7.79
CA ILE A 154 -10.06 6.99 -7.22
C ILE A 154 -9.78 6.91 -5.70
N PRO A 155 -10.66 6.36 -4.84
CA PRO A 155 -10.39 6.31 -3.40
C PRO A 155 -9.12 5.50 -3.08
N PHE A 156 -8.89 4.39 -3.78
CA PHE A 156 -7.69 3.57 -3.60
C PHE A 156 -6.43 4.30 -4.08
N LEU A 157 -6.51 5.06 -5.18
CA LEU A 157 -5.42 5.89 -5.66
C LEU A 157 -5.03 6.96 -4.64
N VAL A 158 -6.01 7.65 -4.04
CA VAL A 158 -5.77 8.65 -2.99
C VAL A 158 -5.05 7.99 -1.80
N VAL A 159 -5.53 6.83 -1.35
CA VAL A 159 -4.89 6.09 -0.26
C VAL A 159 -3.46 5.66 -0.62
N CYS A 160 -3.21 5.17 -1.83
CA CYS A 160 -1.87 4.79 -2.29
C CYS A 160 -0.92 5.99 -2.29
N ILE A 161 -1.34 7.16 -2.77
CA ILE A 161 -0.52 8.38 -2.77
C ILE A 161 -0.28 8.87 -1.33
N CYS A 162 -1.33 8.94 -0.50
CA CYS A 162 -1.19 9.32 0.91
C CYS A 162 -0.24 8.38 1.65
N THR A 163 -0.32 7.08 1.39
CA THR A 163 0.56 6.07 2.00
C THR A 163 1.99 6.21 1.48
N ALA A 164 2.19 6.44 0.18
CA ALA A 164 3.51 6.70 -0.40
C ALA A 164 4.16 7.94 0.22
N LEU A 165 3.40 9.03 0.38
CA LEU A 165 3.88 10.25 1.05
C LEU A 165 4.21 9.98 2.52
N TYR A 166 3.33 9.30 3.25
CA TYR A 166 3.55 8.95 4.65
C TYR A 166 4.85 8.15 4.81
N VAL A 167 5.04 7.12 3.98
CA VAL A 167 6.26 6.31 3.97
C VAL A 167 7.47 7.16 3.58
N GLY A 168 7.31 8.02 2.58
CA GLY A 168 8.35 8.93 2.12
C GLY A 168 8.86 9.84 3.24
N PHE A 169 7.99 10.40 4.06
CA PHE A 169 8.39 11.34 5.12
C PHE A 169 8.71 10.65 6.45
N PHE A 170 7.86 9.73 6.89
CA PHE A 170 7.90 9.16 8.24
C PHE A 170 8.72 7.88 8.36
N LEU A 171 8.87 7.08 7.29
CA LEU A 171 9.62 5.83 7.36
C LEU A 171 11.12 6.08 7.13
N PRO A 172 12.00 5.92 8.14
CA PRO A 172 13.43 5.89 7.92
C PRO A 172 13.83 4.61 7.17
N GLU A 173 14.97 4.64 6.47
CA GLU A 173 15.52 3.44 5.85
C GLU A 173 16.02 2.50 6.95
N THR A 174 15.47 1.29 7.02
CA THR A 174 15.82 0.25 8.00
C THR A 174 16.98 -0.64 7.55
N LYS A 175 17.38 -0.56 6.28
CA LYS A 175 18.47 -1.37 5.72
C LYS A 175 19.78 -1.19 6.49
N GLY A 176 20.28 -2.30 7.04
CA GLY A 176 21.62 -2.39 7.63
C GLY A 176 21.81 -1.61 8.93
N LYS A 177 20.73 -1.15 9.56
CA LYS A 177 20.77 -0.42 10.83
C LYS A 177 20.35 -1.31 12.00
N SER A 178 20.92 -1.06 13.17
CA SER A 178 20.49 -1.68 14.40
C SER A 178 19.12 -1.15 14.85
N PHE A 179 18.39 -1.94 15.66
CA PHE A 179 17.12 -1.53 16.26
C PHE A 179 17.22 -0.18 17.00
N LEU A 180 18.34 0.07 17.68
CA LEU A 180 18.59 1.32 18.41
C LEU A 180 18.71 2.52 17.47
N GLU A 181 19.44 2.39 16.36
CA GLU A 181 19.58 3.46 15.37
C GLU A 181 18.26 3.76 14.66
N ILE A 182 17.45 2.74 14.37
CA ILE A 182 16.11 2.91 13.80
C ILE A 182 15.22 3.68 14.79
N SER A 183 15.25 3.30 16.07
CA SER A 183 14.48 3.97 17.12
C SER A 183 14.92 5.42 17.34
N GLU A 184 16.22 5.70 17.31
CA GLU A 184 16.75 7.06 17.38
C GLU A 184 16.39 7.91 16.16
N GLU A 185 16.41 7.35 14.95
CA GLU A 185 16.02 8.08 13.75
C GLU A 185 14.51 8.38 13.72
N PHE A 186 13.68 7.42 14.16
CA PHE A 186 12.26 7.65 14.40
C PHE A 186 12.03 8.75 15.43
N LYS A 187 12.76 8.72 16.55
CA LYS A 187 12.68 9.75 17.60
C LYS A 187 13.09 11.11 17.05
N LYS A 188 14.21 11.22 16.34
CA LYS A 188 14.71 12.46 15.72
C LYS A 188 13.71 13.05 14.71
N ARG A 189 13.04 12.22 13.91
CA ARG A 189 12.01 12.66 12.96
C ARG A 189 10.70 13.06 13.64
N ASN A 190 10.26 12.33 14.66
CA ASN A 190 9.10 12.71 15.48
C ASN A 190 9.34 14.04 16.22
N PHE A 191 10.55 14.26 16.76
CA PHE A 191 10.90 15.53 17.40
C PHE A 191 10.95 16.69 16.40
N LYS A 192 11.40 16.49 15.15
CA LYS A 192 11.39 17.55 14.13
C LYS A 192 9.97 18.03 13.79
N ALA A 193 8.97 17.14 13.84
CA ALA A 193 7.56 17.51 13.71
C ALA A 193 7.03 18.26 14.95
N GLN A 194 7.47 17.88 16.16
CA GLN A 194 7.16 18.64 17.38
C GLN A 194 7.84 20.01 17.43
N THR A 195 9.10 20.15 17.01
CA THR A 195 9.82 21.44 16.99
C THR A 195 9.15 22.43 16.03
N HIS A 196 8.58 21.96 14.91
CA HIS A 196 7.78 22.82 14.02
C HIS A 196 6.43 23.25 14.60
N ALA A 197 5.80 22.42 15.44
CA ALA A 197 4.57 22.79 16.16
C ALA A 197 4.85 23.74 17.35
N VAL A 198 6.04 23.69 17.96
CA VAL A 198 6.43 24.59 19.05
C VAL A 198 6.96 25.95 18.53
N PHE A 199 7.38 26.05 17.27
CA PHE A 199 7.87 27.32 16.69
C PHE A 199 6.78 28.35 16.34
N TYR A 200 5.49 28.05 16.55
CA TYR A 200 4.41 29.04 16.47
C TYR A 200 3.82 29.34 17.87
N LYS A 201 4.67 29.85 18.76
CA LYS A 201 4.26 30.79 19.81
C LYS A 201 5.18 32.01 19.71
N GLY A 202 4.70 32.99 18.92
CA GLY A 202 5.24 34.34 18.90
C GLY A 202 5.06 35.05 20.26
N PRO A 203 5.62 36.26 20.40
CA PRO A 203 6.60 36.57 21.44
C PRO A 203 6.05 37.37 22.62
N GLU A 204 6.89 37.44 23.66
CA GLU A 204 6.85 38.33 24.83
C GLU A 204 5.74 38.07 25.86
N GLU A 205 6.12 37.60 27.06
CA GLU A 205 5.89 38.38 28.28
C GLU A 205 6.93 38.02 29.39
N ILE A 206 7.77 39.03 29.66
CA ILE A 206 8.12 39.55 31.00
C ILE A 206 9.20 38.81 31.82
N LYS A 207 10.40 39.41 31.71
CA LYS A 207 11.42 39.56 32.78
C LYS A 207 10.82 39.88 34.15
N SER A 208 11.46 39.37 35.19
CA SER A 208 11.26 39.55 36.64
C SER A 208 10.56 38.35 37.26
N THR A 209 11.24 37.54 38.07
CA THR A 209 11.77 38.01 39.35
C THR A 209 12.98 37.16 39.74
N MET A 210 14.17 37.74 39.65
CA MET A 210 15.22 37.42 40.61
C MET A 210 14.89 38.18 41.89
N LEU A 211 14.66 37.45 42.97
CA LEU A 211 15.04 37.80 44.34
C LEU A 211 14.92 36.55 45.21
#